data_AF-A0A812STG6-F1
#
_entry.id   AF-A0A812STG6-F1
#
_cell.length_a   1.000
_cell.length_b   1.000
_cell.length_c   1.000
_cell.angle_alpha   90.00
_cell.angle_beta   90.00
_cell.angle_gamma   90.00
#
_symmetry.space_group_name_H-M   'P 1'
#
loop_
_entity.id
_entity.type
_entity.pdbx_description
1 polymer ?
#
loop_
_entity_poly.entity_id
_entity_poly.type
_entity_poly.pdbx_seq_one_letter_code
_entity_poly.pdbx_strand_id
1 'polypeptide(L)'
;MLASYEHALRRSVSCCKLQHRLRSRTTRSQWPASYNQEVQEWLSRTRAETPEKVDAQDLGLRRLPVRLISTVHQCETATDAILQSRQHAVALDGEGARLGRFGRLALLQLATETEVFLVDVESDSGPEILNSLKVLLANAGIVKVVHDCREVASVLLNQYNISLHGVYDIQIAFSAWLERQGLDAYQAGLSEVMRTFRLGAYQLHRWDRLERNVPLQWHDRPLRSRLLRHAVENVVHLLPLQRALNRELGDPAGTMIQRRSMQNVDYARLNSSHLLVEGASSFRTGMKLHAMLVSRKPEVAYFKINHVPVTGAVVDKDDLKEFADLEIGDIADCEVKSLSPCQQFVYLLREGHGSLMFDRQRLKMVNLAPKSKLDETRPSRQSSLYGHGSSSGGPSLKLEPRSFREMKPAVIHKPGKRGSVKVRQTGFKPPEPQQHSYE
;
A
#
# COMPACT_ATOMS: atom_id res chain seq x y z
N MET A 1 -6.24 -32.87 -8.82
CA MET A 1 -6.06 -31.39 -8.96
C MET A 1 -4.97 -30.83 -8.06
N LEU A 2 -4.85 -31.22 -6.78
CA LEU A 2 -3.81 -30.71 -5.86
C LEU A 2 -2.36 -31.07 -6.25
N ALA A 3 -2.11 -32.29 -6.76
CA ALA A 3 -0.76 -32.71 -7.18
C ALA A 3 -0.22 -31.98 -8.44
N SER A 4 -1.12 -31.42 -9.26
CA SER A 4 -0.73 -30.64 -10.45
C SER A 4 -0.29 -29.21 -10.07
N TYR A 5 -0.80 -28.70 -8.95
CA TYR A 5 -0.49 -27.37 -8.41
C TYR A 5 0.92 -27.33 -7.79
N GLU A 6 1.31 -28.35 -7.03
CA GLU A 6 2.69 -28.46 -6.51
C GLU A 6 3.73 -28.65 -7.62
N HIS A 7 3.36 -29.34 -8.70
CA HIS A 7 4.28 -29.56 -9.82
C HIS A 7 4.50 -28.29 -10.66
N ALA A 8 3.48 -27.44 -10.79
CA ALA A 8 3.58 -26.13 -11.45
C ALA A 8 4.42 -25.13 -10.63
N LEU A 9 4.25 -25.10 -9.30
CA LEU A 9 5.08 -24.30 -8.39
C LEU A 9 6.55 -24.73 -8.44
N ARG A 10 6.86 -26.04 -8.45
CA ARG A 10 8.24 -26.53 -8.58
C ARG A 10 8.89 -26.21 -9.93
N ARG A 11 8.11 -26.21 -11.03
CA ARG A 11 8.62 -25.83 -12.36
C ARG A 11 8.83 -24.32 -12.52
N SER A 12 8.00 -23.48 -11.91
CA SER A 12 8.19 -22.03 -11.88
C SER A 12 9.46 -21.64 -11.09
N VAL A 13 9.68 -22.25 -9.92
CA VAL A 13 10.90 -22.05 -9.12
C VAL A 13 12.16 -22.51 -9.85
N SER A 14 12.07 -23.59 -10.65
CA SER A 14 13.21 -24.08 -11.43
C SER A 14 13.52 -23.22 -12.66
N CYS A 15 12.53 -22.55 -13.25
CA CYS A 15 12.72 -21.68 -14.42
C CYS A 15 13.33 -20.32 -14.01
N CYS A 16 12.91 -19.77 -12.86
CA CYS A 16 13.56 -18.59 -12.27
C CYS A 16 15.03 -18.87 -11.90
N LYS A 17 15.36 -20.06 -11.39
CA LYS A 17 16.75 -20.46 -11.12
C LYS A 17 17.64 -20.51 -12.37
N LEU A 18 17.09 -20.75 -13.56
CA LEU A 18 17.86 -20.87 -14.80
C LEU A 18 18.13 -19.52 -15.50
N GLN A 19 17.31 -18.49 -15.29
CA GLN A 19 17.56 -17.16 -15.87
C GLN A 19 18.61 -16.34 -15.08
N HIS A 20 19.04 -16.82 -13.90
CA HIS A 20 20.12 -16.21 -13.12
C HIS A 20 21.54 -16.53 -13.63
N ARG A 21 21.72 -17.40 -14.64
CA ARG A 21 23.05 -17.93 -15.00
C ARG A 21 23.80 -17.23 -16.13
N LEU A 22 23.25 -16.19 -16.76
CA LEU A 22 23.85 -15.61 -17.96
C LEU A 22 23.89 -14.08 -17.91
N ARG A 23 24.78 -13.53 -17.08
CA ARG A 23 25.49 -12.25 -17.32
C ARG A 23 26.75 -12.19 -16.45
N SER A 24 27.89 -12.07 -17.12
CA SER A 24 29.29 -11.83 -16.69
C SER A 24 29.69 -12.10 -15.23
N ARG A 25 30.48 -13.16 -15.07
CA ARG A 25 31.14 -13.64 -13.85
C ARG A 25 32.28 -12.73 -13.32
N THR A 26 32.25 -11.42 -13.53
CA THR A 26 33.43 -10.53 -13.41
C THR A 26 33.35 -9.38 -12.40
N THR A 27 32.36 -9.32 -11.52
CA THR A 27 32.38 -8.39 -10.36
C THR A 27 32.14 -9.15 -9.06
N ARG A 28 33.10 -9.98 -8.67
CA ARG A 28 33.12 -10.65 -7.35
C ARG A 28 33.61 -9.65 -6.30
N SER A 29 32.73 -9.29 -5.38
CA SER A 29 32.97 -8.22 -4.41
C SER A 29 33.16 -8.80 -3.02
N GLN A 30 34.42 -8.87 -2.59
CA GLN A 30 34.70 -8.58 -1.19
C GLN A 30 34.61 -7.06 -1.03
N TRP A 31 33.79 -6.61 -0.09
CA TRP A 31 33.70 -5.20 0.27
C TRP A 31 35.11 -4.70 0.61
N PRO A 32 35.61 -3.61 -0.01
CA PRO A 32 36.93 -3.09 0.33
C PRO A 32 36.98 -2.77 1.82
N ALA A 33 38.08 -3.10 2.50
CA ALA A 33 38.23 -2.81 3.93
C ALA A 33 38.01 -1.32 4.25
N SER A 34 38.26 -0.43 3.28
CA SER A 34 37.98 1.00 3.38
C SER A 34 36.52 1.33 3.59
N TYR A 35 35.56 0.47 3.23
CA TYR A 35 34.13 0.79 3.35
C TYR A 35 33.68 0.95 4.80
N ASN A 36 34.14 0.06 5.68
CA ASN A 36 33.87 0.20 7.10
C ASN A 36 34.47 1.51 7.61
N GLN A 37 35.67 1.88 7.18
CA GLN A 37 36.31 3.14 7.60
C GLN A 37 35.60 4.37 7.00
N GLU A 38 35.29 4.39 5.71
CA GLU A 38 34.63 5.49 4.99
C GLU A 38 33.22 5.76 5.51
N VAL A 39 32.43 4.71 5.76
CA VAL A 39 31.08 4.85 6.32
C VAL A 39 31.18 5.42 7.73
N GLN A 40 32.09 4.92 8.56
CA GLN A 40 32.29 5.41 9.93
C GLN A 40 32.87 6.83 9.96
N GLU A 41 33.77 7.17 9.04
CA GLU A 41 34.31 8.52 8.86
C GLU A 41 33.24 9.50 8.39
N TRP A 42 32.41 9.14 7.43
CA TRP A 42 31.29 9.97 7.01
C TRP A 42 30.31 10.22 8.16
N LEU A 43 29.90 9.17 8.89
CA LEU A 43 29.07 9.31 10.09
C LEU A 43 29.72 10.24 11.13
N SER A 44 31.05 10.18 11.25
CA SER A 44 31.85 11.02 12.16
C SER A 44 32.00 12.47 11.69
N ARG A 45 32.02 12.74 10.37
CA ARG A 45 32.10 14.11 9.79
C ARG A 45 30.76 14.83 9.87
N THR A 46 29.65 14.16 9.60
CA THR A 46 28.28 14.71 9.79
C THR A 46 28.08 15.19 11.23
N ARG A 47 28.79 14.58 12.20
CA ARG A 47 28.85 14.99 13.62
C ARG A 47 29.50 16.35 13.86
N ALA A 48 30.47 16.77 13.05
CA ALA A 48 31.22 18.01 13.28
C ALA A 48 30.45 19.24 12.77
N GLU A 49 29.50 19.04 11.86
CA GLU A 49 28.67 20.08 11.26
C GLU A 49 27.33 20.27 12.01
N THR A 50 27.07 19.49 13.05
CA THR A 50 25.85 19.55 13.87
C THR A 50 26.00 20.58 15.00
N PRO A 51 25.17 21.64 15.09
CA PRO A 51 25.25 22.60 16.20
C PRO A 51 24.87 21.95 17.54
N GLU A 52 25.67 22.13 18.59
CA GLU A 52 25.46 21.60 19.96
C GLU A 52 24.13 22.04 20.62
N LYS A 53 23.41 23.00 20.04
CA LYS A 53 22.22 23.63 20.63
C LYS A 53 20.87 22.99 20.26
N VAL A 54 20.84 21.94 19.46
CA VAL A 54 19.62 21.16 19.22
C VAL A 54 19.58 20.05 20.27
N ASP A 55 18.58 20.06 21.15
CA ASP A 55 18.46 19.10 22.25
C ASP A 55 18.71 17.67 21.76
N ALA A 56 19.85 17.10 22.17
CA ALA A 56 20.31 15.78 21.78
C ALA A 56 19.34 14.65 22.22
N GLN A 57 18.32 14.98 23.02
CA GLN A 57 17.25 14.08 23.43
C GLN A 57 16.13 13.94 22.38
N ASP A 58 15.89 14.95 21.54
CA ASP A 58 14.79 14.94 20.55
C ASP A 58 15.15 14.22 19.25
N LEU A 59 16.43 13.91 19.04
CA LEU A 59 16.91 13.47 17.73
C LEU A 59 16.85 11.96 17.50
N GLY A 60 16.89 11.10 18.54
CA GLY A 60 16.85 9.62 18.39
C GLY A 60 17.96 8.99 17.52
N LEU A 61 18.67 9.80 16.72
CA LEU A 61 19.82 9.50 15.90
C LEU A 61 21.06 9.51 16.77
N ARG A 62 21.06 8.63 17.77
CA ARG A 62 22.34 8.13 18.26
C ARG A 62 23.04 7.52 17.05
N ARG A 63 24.33 7.80 16.89
CA ARG A 63 25.16 7.24 15.81
C ARG A 63 25.10 5.73 15.90
N LEU A 64 24.19 5.12 15.15
CA LEU A 64 24.08 3.68 15.13
C LEU A 64 25.31 3.19 14.35
N PRO A 65 26.18 2.34 14.93
CA PRO A 65 27.17 1.62 14.15
C PRO A 65 26.51 1.02 12.91
N VAL A 66 27.17 1.16 11.77
CA VAL A 66 26.74 0.51 10.53
C VAL A 66 27.61 -0.72 10.31
N ARG A 67 26.97 -1.88 10.19
CA ARG A 67 27.61 -3.16 9.91
C ARG A 67 27.24 -3.63 8.52
N LEU A 68 28.25 -3.80 7.69
CA LEU A 68 28.11 -4.44 6.38
C LEU A 68 28.11 -5.96 6.57
N ILE A 69 27.12 -6.62 5.98
CA ILE A 69 26.93 -8.07 6.04
C ILE A 69 27.04 -8.60 4.62
N SER A 70 28.09 -9.38 4.35
CA SER A 70 28.36 -9.96 3.03
C SER A 70 28.57 -11.48 3.06
N THR A 71 28.41 -12.10 4.22
CA THR A 71 28.47 -13.55 4.38
C THR A 71 27.24 -14.08 5.11
N VAL A 72 26.85 -15.32 4.80
CA VAL A 72 25.77 -16.03 5.50
C VAL A 72 26.02 -16.02 7.02
N HIS A 73 27.24 -16.35 7.46
CA HIS A 73 27.58 -16.40 8.88
C HIS A 73 27.44 -15.04 9.60
N GLN A 74 27.86 -13.94 8.96
CA GLN A 74 27.64 -12.60 9.50
C GLN A 74 26.14 -12.29 9.62
N CYS A 75 25.34 -12.73 8.65
CA CYS A 75 23.90 -12.52 8.61
C CYS A 75 23.19 -13.33 9.72
N GLU A 76 23.55 -14.60 9.91
CA GLU A 76 23.06 -15.45 11.01
C GLU A 76 23.38 -14.81 12.36
N THR A 77 24.65 -14.42 12.57
CA THR A 77 25.10 -13.78 13.82
C THR A 77 24.30 -12.50 14.12
N ALA A 78 24.06 -11.66 13.11
CA ALA A 78 23.26 -10.45 13.27
C ALA A 78 21.78 -10.76 13.56
N THR A 79 21.22 -11.78 12.88
CA THR A 79 19.83 -12.22 13.10
C THR A 79 19.64 -12.73 14.52
N ASP A 80 20.53 -13.59 14.99
CA ASP A 80 20.49 -14.16 16.34
C ASP A 80 20.62 -13.06 17.39
N ALA A 81 21.51 -12.10 17.19
CA ALA A 81 21.64 -10.95 18.08
C ALA A 81 20.34 -10.13 18.15
N ILE A 82 19.68 -9.90 17.03
CA ILE A 82 18.38 -9.20 16.99
C ILE A 82 17.30 -10.03 17.70
N LEU A 83 17.20 -11.33 17.44
CA LEU A 83 16.20 -12.21 18.04
C LEU A 83 16.37 -12.39 19.56
N GLN A 84 17.61 -12.41 20.04
CA GLN A 84 17.93 -12.55 21.47
C GLN A 84 17.84 -11.23 22.24
N SER A 85 17.89 -10.10 21.53
CA SER A 85 17.69 -8.81 22.15
C SER A 85 16.23 -8.66 22.64
N ARG A 86 16.01 -7.86 23.68
CA ARG A 86 14.66 -7.53 24.18
C ARG A 86 13.94 -6.48 23.33
N GLN A 87 14.35 -6.30 22.07
CA GLN A 87 13.75 -5.29 21.21
C GLN A 87 12.42 -5.79 20.64
N HIS A 88 11.44 -4.89 20.58
CA HIS A 88 10.10 -5.21 20.08
C HIS A 88 9.90 -4.82 18.61
N ALA A 89 10.85 -4.09 18.03
CA ALA A 89 10.75 -3.60 16.66
C ALA A 89 12.13 -3.50 16.01
N VAL A 90 12.15 -3.64 14.68
CA VAL A 90 13.30 -3.42 13.81
C VAL A 90 12.83 -2.65 12.58
N ALA A 91 13.57 -1.62 12.18
CA ALA A 91 13.33 -0.94 10.92
C ALA A 91 13.79 -1.81 9.75
N LEU A 92 13.09 -1.74 8.62
CA LEU A 92 13.38 -2.54 7.43
C LEU A 92 13.16 -1.71 6.18
N ASP A 93 14.12 -1.77 5.26
CA ASP A 93 13.99 -1.28 3.88
C ASP A 93 14.69 -2.24 2.92
N GLY A 94 14.48 -2.06 1.61
CA GLY A 94 15.18 -2.81 0.58
C GLY A 94 15.40 -1.98 -0.68
N GLU A 95 16.54 -2.20 -1.34
CA GLU A 95 16.95 -1.47 -2.54
C GLU A 95 17.37 -2.42 -3.66
N GLY A 96 17.05 -2.07 -4.91
CA GLY A 96 17.33 -2.92 -6.06
C GLY A 96 16.72 -2.42 -7.37
N ALA A 97 16.63 -3.31 -8.36
CA ALA A 97 16.05 -2.99 -9.67
C ALA A 97 14.59 -3.44 -9.74
N ARG A 98 13.69 -2.46 -9.98
CA ARG A 98 12.24 -2.70 -10.17
C ARG A 98 11.65 -3.56 -9.04
N LEU A 99 11.93 -3.20 -7.78
CA LEU A 99 11.43 -3.95 -6.62
C LEU A 99 9.94 -4.24 -6.75
N GLY A 100 9.55 -5.45 -6.37
CA GLY A 100 8.23 -6.00 -6.57
C GLY A 100 8.29 -7.47 -6.98
N ARG A 101 7.17 -8.00 -7.49
CA ARG A 101 7.03 -9.44 -7.81
C ARG A 101 8.11 -9.97 -8.74
N PHE A 102 8.50 -9.20 -9.76
CA PHE A 102 9.46 -9.60 -10.79
C PHE A 102 10.82 -8.88 -10.67
N GLY A 103 10.98 -8.10 -9.60
CA GLY A 103 12.19 -7.31 -9.36
C GLY A 103 13.36 -8.14 -8.87
N ARG A 104 14.45 -7.45 -8.55
CA ARG A 104 15.59 -8.04 -7.85
C ARG A 104 16.04 -7.13 -6.71
N LEU A 105 16.25 -7.73 -5.55
CA LEU A 105 16.81 -7.06 -4.38
C LEU A 105 18.34 -7.12 -4.47
N ALA A 106 19.01 -5.98 -4.24
CA ALA A 106 20.46 -5.87 -4.23
C ALA A 106 21.02 -5.63 -2.82
N LEU A 107 20.26 -4.92 -1.99
CA LEU A 107 20.63 -4.58 -0.62
C LEU A 107 19.38 -4.61 0.26
N LEU A 108 19.47 -5.21 1.44
CA LEU A 108 18.44 -5.12 2.48
C LEU A 108 19.00 -4.37 3.67
N GLN A 109 18.23 -3.44 4.23
CA GLN A 109 18.63 -2.65 5.38
C GLN A 109 17.79 -3.01 6.60
N LEU A 110 18.45 -3.17 7.74
CA LEU A 110 17.80 -3.31 9.05
C LEU A 110 18.35 -2.25 10.00
N ALA A 111 17.51 -1.66 10.85
CA ALA A 111 18.00 -0.85 11.95
C ALA A 111 17.30 -1.20 13.27
N THR A 112 18.11 -1.37 14.30
CA THR A 112 17.67 -1.50 15.70
C THR A 112 17.82 -0.16 16.41
N GLU A 113 17.53 -0.09 17.70
CA GLU A 113 17.84 1.10 18.51
C GLU A 113 19.37 1.32 18.69
N THR A 114 20.21 0.34 18.32
CA THR A 114 21.65 0.36 18.61
C THR A 114 22.55 0.13 17.41
N GLU A 115 22.05 -0.36 16.28
CA GLU A 115 22.88 -0.74 15.13
C GLU A 115 22.08 -0.75 13.82
N VAL A 116 22.75 -0.43 12.71
CA VAL A 116 22.23 -0.57 11.33
C VAL A 116 22.99 -1.68 10.64
N PHE A 117 22.26 -2.57 9.96
CA PHE A 117 22.82 -3.67 9.20
C PHE A 117 22.49 -3.48 7.71
N LEU A 118 23.52 -3.51 6.86
CA LEU A 118 23.37 -3.47 5.40
C LEU A 118 23.73 -4.85 4.85
N VAL A 119 22.72 -5.62 4.45
CA VAL A 119 22.85 -7.00 3.98
C VAL A 119 22.99 -7.02 2.46
N ASP A 120 24.18 -7.38 2.00
CA ASP A 120 24.54 -7.40 0.59
C ASP A 120 24.08 -8.69 -0.10
N VAL A 121 23.02 -8.58 -0.89
CA VAL A 121 22.43 -9.68 -1.66
C VAL A 121 23.26 -10.00 -2.92
N GLU A 122 24.10 -9.06 -3.37
CA GLU A 122 25.03 -9.24 -4.51
C GLU A 122 26.43 -9.70 -4.07
N SER A 123 26.62 -9.99 -2.79
CA SER A 123 27.87 -10.55 -2.27
C SER A 123 28.15 -11.95 -2.82
N ASP A 124 29.32 -12.51 -2.51
CA ASP A 124 29.65 -13.89 -2.90
C ASP A 124 28.70 -14.95 -2.31
N SER A 125 28.00 -14.62 -1.20
CA SER A 125 26.93 -15.48 -0.66
C SER A 125 25.65 -15.45 -1.49
N GLY A 126 25.51 -14.45 -2.37
CA GLY A 126 24.37 -14.24 -3.23
C GLY A 126 23.05 -14.15 -2.44
N PRO A 127 21.92 -14.52 -3.06
CA PRO A 127 20.60 -14.42 -2.43
C PRO A 127 20.39 -15.40 -1.25
N GLU A 128 21.28 -16.38 -1.06
CA GLU A 128 21.18 -17.34 0.05
C GLU A 128 21.38 -16.66 1.41
N ILE A 129 22.08 -15.52 1.46
CA ILE A 129 22.26 -14.70 2.67
C ILE A 129 20.93 -14.27 3.31
N LEU A 130 19.87 -14.15 2.52
CA LEU A 130 18.54 -13.76 2.99
C LEU A 130 17.85 -14.87 3.79
N ASN A 131 18.25 -16.14 3.62
CA ASN A 131 17.69 -17.25 4.38
C ASN A 131 17.93 -17.08 5.88
N SER A 132 19.07 -16.51 6.26
CA SER A 132 19.42 -16.21 7.65
C SER A 132 18.40 -15.27 8.31
N LEU A 133 17.82 -14.34 7.54
CA LEU A 133 16.83 -13.37 8.02
C LEU A 133 15.41 -13.92 8.10
N LYS A 134 15.14 -15.09 7.51
CA LYS A 134 13.77 -15.59 7.33
C LYS A 134 13.02 -15.73 8.65
N VAL A 135 13.69 -16.26 9.68
CA VAL A 135 13.11 -16.41 11.02
C VAL A 135 12.75 -15.06 11.64
N LEU A 136 13.58 -14.03 11.49
CA LEU A 136 13.32 -12.69 11.98
C LEU A 136 12.17 -12.00 11.24
N LEU A 137 12.21 -12.03 9.91
CA LEU A 137 11.20 -11.37 9.07
C LEU A 137 9.82 -12.02 9.22
N ALA A 138 9.77 -13.33 9.47
CA ALA A 138 8.52 -14.06 9.71
C ALA A 138 8.04 -14.03 11.17
N ASN A 139 8.85 -13.54 12.11
CA ASN A 139 8.48 -13.49 13.53
C ASN A 139 7.51 -12.32 13.81
N ALA A 140 6.22 -12.60 14.03
CA ALA A 140 5.23 -11.57 14.35
C ALA A 140 5.44 -10.88 15.72
N GLY A 141 6.27 -11.43 16.61
CA GLY A 141 6.60 -10.86 17.92
C GLY A 141 7.63 -9.71 17.87
N ILE A 142 8.33 -9.55 16.74
CA ILE A 142 9.20 -8.40 16.48
C ILE A 142 8.60 -7.62 15.32
N VAL A 143 8.20 -6.38 15.58
CA VAL A 143 7.55 -5.53 14.58
C VAL A 143 8.56 -5.08 13.52
N LYS A 144 8.28 -5.27 12.24
CA LYS A 144 9.08 -4.69 11.15
C LYS A 144 8.48 -3.34 10.78
N VAL A 145 9.20 -2.28 11.10
CA VAL A 145 8.82 -0.90 10.76
C VAL A 145 9.34 -0.57 9.38
N VAL A 146 8.44 -0.31 8.45
CA VAL A 146 8.74 -0.10 7.03
C VAL A 146 8.03 1.17 6.57
N HIS A 147 8.57 1.89 5.59
CA HIS A 147 7.81 2.93 4.89
C HIS A 147 7.36 2.41 3.53
N ASP A 148 6.03 2.31 3.31
CA ASP A 148 5.43 1.72 2.12
C ASP A 148 5.93 0.28 1.85
N CYS A 149 5.43 -0.69 2.61
CA CYS A 149 5.97 -2.05 2.58
C CYS A 149 5.61 -2.86 1.33
N ARG A 150 4.84 -2.33 0.39
CA ARG A 150 4.24 -3.08 -0.72
C ARG A 150 5.29 -3.77 -1.61
N GLU A 151 6.27 -3.02 -2.10
CA GLU A 151 7.26 -3.59 -3.03
C GLU A 151 8.29 -4.48 -2.30
N VAL A 152 8.68 -4.13 -1.07
CA VAL A 152 9.62 -4.96 -0.30
C VAL A 152 8.96 -6.29 0.14
N ALA A 153 7.69 -6.26 0.56
CA ALA A 153 6.94 -7.48 0.87
C ALA A 153 6.76 -8.34 -0.39
N SER A 154 6.49 -7.70 -1.53
CA SER A 154 6.33 -8.40 -2.80
C SER A 154 7.62 -9.07 -3.29
N VAL A 155 8.77 -8.39 -3.25
CA VAL A 155 10.03 -9.00 -3.67
C VAL A 155 10.46 -10.13 -2.72
N LEU A 156 10.34 -9.93 -1.40
CA LEU A 156 10.68 -10.95 -0.40
C LEU A 156 9.85 -12.22 -0.60
N LEU A 157 8.54 -12.09 -0.83
CA LEU A 157 7.68 -13.24 -1.02
C LEU A 157 7.92 -13.92 -2.37
N ASN A 158 7.86 -13.17 -3.47
CA ASN A 158 7.80 -13.76 -4.81
C ASN A 158 9.17 -14.19 -5.34
N GLN A 159 10.26 -13.53 -4.94
CA GLN A 159 11.61 -13.86 -5.42
C GLN A 159 12.39 -14.73 -4.43
N TYR A 160 12.15 -14.56 -3.12
CA TYR A 160 12.94 -15.21 -2.07
C TYR A 160 12.15 -16.16 -1.17
N ASN A 161 10.82 -16.26 -1.35
CA ASN A 161 9.94 -17.10 -0.54
C ASN A 161 10.08 -16.81 0.98
N ILE A 162 10.17 -15.53 1.31
CA ILE A 162 10.21 -14.98 2.66
C ILE A 162 8.91 -14.21 2.89
N SER A 163 8.12 -14.64 3.87
CA SER A 163 6.90 -13.92 4.27
C SER A 163 7.25 -12.91 5.36
N LEU A 164 6.76 -11.68 5.19
CA LEU A 164 6.93 -10.59 6.14
C LEU A 164 5.72 -10.56 7.08
N HIS A 165 5.94 -10.67 8.39
CA HIS A 165 4.87 -10.69 9.40
C HIS A 165 5.07 -9.61 10.46
N GLY A 166 4.01 -9.15 11.13
CA GLY A 166 4.14 -8.12 12.17
C GLY A 166 4.67 -6.79 11.63
N VAL A 167 4.09 -6.27 10.55
CA VAL A 167 4.55 -5.04 9.89
C VAL A 167 3.85 -3.82 10.48
N TYR A 168 4.62 -2.77 10.75
CA TYR A 168 4.11 -1.43 10.97
C TYR A 168 4.54 -0.56 9.78
N ASP A 169 3.57 -0.14 8.97
CA ASP A 169 3.83 0.69 7.79
C ASP A 169 3.65 2.18 8.14
N ILE A 170 4.74 2.95 8.07
CA ILE A 170 4.78 4.40 8.31
C ILE A 170 3.82 5.14 7.38
N GLN A 171 3.66 4.71 6.13
CA GLN A 171 2.73 5.33 5.19
C GLN A 171 1.28 5.18 5.65
N ILE A 172 0.94 4.03 6.22
CA ILE A 172 -0.40 3.76 6.77
C ILE A 172 -0.62 4.56 8.06
N ALA A 173 0.40 4.65 8.92
CA ALA A 173 0.36 5.51 10.10
C ALA A 173 0.16 6.98 9.73
N PHE A 174 0.84 7.46 8.70
CA PHE A 174 0.68 8.83 8.23
C PHE A 174 -0.71 9.08 7.63
N SER A 175 -1.25 8.15 6.84
CA SER A 175 -2.63 8.21 6.36
C SER A 175 -3.63 8.32 7.52
N ALA A 176 -3.50 7.44 8.52
CA ALA A 176 -4.35 7.48 9.70
C ALA A 176 -4.23 8.79 10.49
N TRP A 177 -3.04 9.41 10.47
CA TRP A 177 -2.84 10.71 11.09
C TRP A 177 -3.56 11.81 10.31
N LEU A 178 -3.43 11.84 8.97
CA LEU A 178 -4.16 12.78 8.10
C LEU A 178 -5.67 12.67 8.29
N GLU A 179 -6.21 11.45 8.31
CA GLU A 179 -7.63 11.18 8.56
C GLU A 179 -8.11 11.82 9.88
N ARG A 180 -7.31 11.71 10.95
CA ARG A 180 -7.64 12.32 12.25
C ARG A 180 -7.56 13.84 12.26
N GLN A 181 -6.74 14.42 11.39
CA GLN A 181 -6.71 15.86 11.17
C GLN A 181 -7.85 16.34 10.25
N GLY A 182 -8.68 15.43 9.73
CA GLY A 182 -9.73 15.74 8.75
C GLY A 182 -9.14 16.13 7.38
N LEU A 183 -7.95 15.64 7.07
CA LEU A 183 -7.27 15.85 5.79
C LEU A 183 -7.42 14.62 4.89
N ASP A 184 -7.46 14.85 3.58
CA ASP A 184 -7.49 13.77 2.59
C ASP A 184 -6.21 12.93 2.66
N ALA A 185 -6.38 11.61 2.71
CA ALA A 185 -5.27 10.68 2.67
C ALA A 185 -4.59 10.68 1.30
N TYR A 186 -3.26 10.64 1.30
CA TYR A 186 -2.44 10.50 0.09
C TYR A 186 -1.16 9.72 0.39
N GLN A 187 -0.49 9.27 -0.67
CA GLN A 187 0.81 8.63 -0.55
C GLN A 187 1.93 9.69 -0.45
N ALA A 188 2.55 9.79 0.72
CA ALA A 188 3.60 10.74 1.03
C ALA A 188 4.96 10.05 1.01
N GLY A 189 5.98 10.68 0.43
CA GLY A 189 7.34 10.16 0.54
C GLY A 189 7.85 10.19 1.98
N LEU A 190 8.82 9.33 2.32
CA LEU A 190 9.40 9.28 3.67
C LEU A 190 9.89 10.64 4.14
N SER A 191 10.50 11.42 3.24
CA SER A 191 11.00 12.78 3.51
C SER A 191 9.93 13.74 3.96
N GLU A 192 8.75 13.65 3.37
CA GLU A 192 7.58 14.44 3.72
C GLU A 192 7.05 14.07 5.10
N VAL A 193 6.95 12.77 5.39
CA VAL A 193 6.51 12.30 6.70
C VAL A 193 7.49 12.79 7.78
N MET A 194 8.81 12.62 7.57
CA MET A 194 9.84 13.09 8.51
C MET A 194 9.76 14.61 8.76
N ARG A 195 9.57 15.41 7.70
CA ARG A 195 9.40 16.86 7.80
C ARG A 195 8.17 17.23 8.64
N THR A 196 7.08 16.46 8.51
CA THR A 196 5.82 16.73 9.20
C THR A 196 5.94 16.50 10.71
N PHE A 197 6.56 15.40 11.14
CA PHE A 197 6.75 15.10 12.57
C PHE A 197 8.00 15.76 13.17
N ARG A 198 8.61 16.71 12.45
CA ARG A 198 9.74 17.55 12.89
C ARG A 198 10.84 16.76 13.60
N LEU A 199 11.12 15.54 13.14
CA LEU A 199 12.30 14.84 13.60
C LEU A 199 13.49 15.70 13.17
N GLY A 200 14.25 16.27 14.11
CA GLY A 200 15.35 17.19 13.80
C GLY A 200 16.38 16.60 12.82
N ALA A 201 16.39 15.27 12.69
CA ALA A 201 16.90 14.46 11.59
C ALA A 201 16.76 15.10 10.19
N TYR A 202 15.56 15.56 9.82
CA TYR A 202 15.29 16.11 8.49
C TYR A 202 16.14 17.36 8.20
N GLN A 203 16.39 18.20 9.22
CA GLN A 203 17.22 19.40 9.09
C GLN A 203 18.71 19.07 9.03
N LEU A 204 19.14 17.97 9.65
CA LEU A 204 20.55 17.56 9.71
C LEU A 204 21.04 16.87 8.43
N HIS A 205 20.19 16.06 7.79
CA HIS A 205 20.61 15.21 6.68
C HIS A 205 20.53 15.86 5.29
N ARG A 206 20.04 17.12 5.19
CA ARG A 206 19.89 17.85 3.91
C ARG A 206 19.29 16.96 2.81
N TRP A 207 18.16 16.35 3.15
CA TRP A 207 17.45 15.39 2.30
C TRP A 207 17.10 15.96 0.93
N ASP A 208 16.92 17.29 0.85
CA ASP A 208 16.75 18.08 -0.37
C ASP A 208 17.87 17.90 -1.42
N ARG A 209 19.05 17.43 -1.00
CA ARG A 209 20.19 17.16 -1.89
C ARG A 209 20.29 15.70 -2.32
N LEU A 210 19.73 14.77 -1.55
CA LEU A 210 19.81 13.34 -1.82
C LEU A 210 18.79 12.91 -2.87
N GLU A 211 17.58 13.48 -2.85
CA GLU A 211 16.46 13.21 -3.76
C GLU A 211 16.71 13.59 -5.24
N ARG A 212 17.80 14.31 -5.55
CA ARG A 212 18.13 14.63 -6.93
C ARG A 212 18.61 13.40 -7.69
N ASN A 213 17.68 12.76 -8.40
CA ASN A 213 17.84 11.93 -9.60
C ASN A 213 19.19 11.20 -9.68
N VAL A 214 19.45 10.31 -8.73
CA VAL A 214 20.56 9.37 -8.87
C VAL A 214 20.02 8.19 -9.65
N PRO A 215 20.64 7.80 -10.78
CA PRO A 215 20.46 6.45 -11.29
C PRO A 215 21.07 5.52 -10.24
N LEU A 216 20.23 4.94 -9.39
CA LEU A 216 20.69 4.10 -8.30
C LEU A 216 21.06 2.75 -8.88
N GLN A 217 22.33 2.61 -9.29
CA GLN A 217 22.92 1.37 -9.75
C GLN A 217 23.19 0.45 -8.55
N TRP A 218 22.14 0.04 -7.84
CA TRP A 218 22.21 -0.75 -6.61
C TRP A 218 22.86 -2.12 -6.79
N HIS A 219 22.96 -2.61 -8.03
CA HIS A 219 23.60 -3.89 -8.36
C HIS A 219 25.10 -3.74 -8.69
N ASP A 220 25.61 -2.51 -8.85
CA ASP A 220 27.02 -2.30 -9.10
C ASP A 220 27.81 -2.56 -7.81
N ARG A 221 28.96 -3.20 -7.92
CA ARG A 221 29.88 -3.38 -6.79
C ARG A 221 31.27 -2.86 -7.14
N PRO A 222 31.96 -2.21 -6.17
CA PRO A 222 31.48 -1.94 -4.80
C PRO A 222 30.48 -0.76 -4.75
N LEU A 223 29.60 -0.70 -3.73
CA LEU A 223 28.54 0.32 -3.66
C LEU A 223 29.10 1.73 -3.40
N ARG A 224 28.83 2.69 -4.28
CA ARG A 224 29.25 4.09 -4.07
C ARG A 224 28.80 4.62 -2.71
N SER A 225 29.63 5.41 -2.03
CA SER A 225 29.35 5.92 -0.67
C SER A 225 28.04 6.72 -0.58
N ARG A 226 27.56 7.35 -1.67
CA ARG A 226 26.23 7.99 -1.70
C ARG A 226 25.07 6.99 -1.56
N LEU A 227 25.20 5.80 -2.15
CA LEU A 227 24.20 4.72 -2.03
C LEU A 227 24.15 4.16 -0.61
N LEU A 228 25.32 3.98 0.03
CA LEU A 228 25.39 3.54 1.42
C LEU A 228 24.72 4.52 2.38
N ARG A 229 24.98 5.82 2.18
CA ARG A 229 24.34 6.88 2.98
C ARG A 229 22.83 6.83 2.85
N HIS A 230 22.33 6.77 1.62
CA HIS A 230 20.91 6.67 1.34
C HIS A 230 20.28 5.43 2.00
N ALA A 231 20.95 4.27 1.90
CA ALA A 231 20.49 3.03 2.50
C ALA A 231 20.36 3.13 4.03
N VAL A 232 21.32 3.75 4.72
CA VAL A 232 21.26 3.96 6.18
C VAL A 232 20.12 4.92 6.54
N GLU A 233 20.00 6.00 5.77
CA GLU A 233 19.02 7.07 5.96
C GLU A 233 17.57 6.59 5.81
N ASN A 234 17.29 5.61 4.94
CA ASN A 234 15.95 5.05 4.79
C ASN A 234 15.45 4.27 6.02
N VAL A 235 16.34 3.77 6.89
CA VAL A 235 15.96 2.93 8.04
C VAL A 235 16.17 3.58 9.39
N VAL A 236 17.20 4.42 9.55
CA VAL A 236 17.64 4.94 10.85
C VAL A 236 16.58 5.80 11.55
N HIS A 237 15.67 6.42 10.78
CA HIS A 237 14.61 7.28 11.32
C HIS A 237 13.29 6.55 11.58
N LEU A 238 13.12 5.30 11.11
CA LEU A 238 11.81 4.64 11.11
C LEU A 238 11.33 4.32 12.54
N LEU A 239 12.21 3.86 13.44
CA LEU A 239 11.82 3.56 14.84
C LEU A 239 11.47 4.84 15.64
N PRO A 240 12.25 5.94 15.57
CA PRO A 240 11.80 7.23 16.11
C PRO A 240 10.48 7.72 15.51
N LEU A 241 10.30 7.59 14.20
CA LEU A 241 9.10 8.04 13.50
C LEU A 241 7.86 7.23 13.91
N GLN A 242 8.00 5.91 14.06
CA GLN A 242 6.95 5.05 14.61
C GLN A 242 6.51 5.55 16.00
N ARG A 243 7.46 5.85 16.89
CA ARG A 243 7.16 6.35 18.24
C ARG A 243 6.41 7.69 18.19
N ALA A 244 6.83 8.61 17.34
CA ALA A 244 6.15 9.90 17.17
C ALA A 244 4.71 9.71 16.67
N LEU A 245 4.53 8.92 15.61
CA LEU A 245 3.21 8.60 15.06
C LEU A 245 2.30 7.89 16.07
N ASN A 246 2.83 6.94 16.83
CA ASN A 246 2.06 6.25 17.88
C ASN A 246 1.56 7.20 18.96
N ARG A 247 2.36 8.21 19.35
CA ARG A 247 1.93 9.23 20.31
C ARG A 247 0.81 10.10 19.75
N GLU A 248 1.00 10.61 18.53
CA GLU A 248 0.02 11.48 17.85
C GLU A 248 -1.30 10.76 17.56
N LEU A 249 -1.23 9.46 17.28
CA LEU A 249 -2.40 8.59 17.09
C LEU A 249 -2.96 8.05 18.40
N GLY A 250 -2.35 8.30 19.57
CA GLY A 250 -2.77 7.64 20.81
C GLY A 250 -2.83 6.10 20.70
N ASP A 251 -1.97 5.50 19.88
CA ASP A 251 -1.82 4.04 19.69
C ASP A 251 -0.42 3.64 20.16
N PRO A 252 -0.14 3.64 21.48
CA PRO A 252 1.22 3.47 22.01
C PRO A 252 1.87 2.15 21.59
N ALA A 253 1.07 1.09 21.42
CA ALA A 253 1.52 -0.23 20.99
C ALA A 253 1.56 -0.39 19.45
N GLY A 254 1.08 0.59 18.68
CA GLY A 254 1.03 0.53 17.22
C GLY A 254 0.12 -0.57 16.66
N THR A 255 -0.85 -1.06 17.45
CA THR A 255 -1.66 -2.24 17.09
C THR A 255 -2.72 -1.93 16.05
N MET A 256 -3.24 -0.71 16.03
CA MET A 256 -4.17 -0.24 15.01
C MET A 256 -3.44 -0.20 13.66
N ILE A 257 -2.25 0.39 13.64
CA ILE A 257 -1.46 0.50 12.41
C ILE A 257 -1.03 -0.87 11.91
N GLN A 258 -0.51 -1.75 12.78
CA GLN A 258 -0.12 -3.10 12.36
C GLN A 258 -1.27 -3.86 11.69
N ARG A 259 -2.50 -3.75 12.20
CA ARG A 259 -3.69 -4.35 11.56
C ARG A 259 -3.96 -3.74 10.18
N ARG A 260 -3.91 -2.42 10.06
CA ARG A 260 -4.12 -1.73 8.76
C ARG A 260 -2.98 -2.05 7.76
N SER A 261 -1.75 -2.23 8.23
CA SER A 261 -0.59 -2.58 7.39
C SER A 261 -0.69 -3.96 6.73
N MET A 262 -1.54 -4.86 7.23
CA MET A 262 -1.72 -6.19 6.64
C MET A 262 -2.11 -6.14 5.16
N GLN A 263 -2.94 -5.17 4.76
CA GLN A 263 -3.35 -5.01 3.35
C GLN A 263 -2.15 -4.71 2.42
N ASN A 264 -1.20 -3.89 2.89
CA ASN A 264 0.04 -3.59 2.15
C ASN A 264 1.00 -4.78 2.11
N VAL A 265 0.96 -5.67 3.10
CA VAL A 265 1.70 -6.94 3.06
C VAL A 265 1.05 -7.91 2.06
N ASP A 266 -0.28 -8.01 2.09
CA ASP A 266 -1.06 -8.89 1.22
C ASP A 266 -0.99 -8.49 -0.26
N TYR A 267 -0.65 -7.22 -0.56
CA TYR A 267 -0.29 -6.76 -1.90
C TYR A 267 0.73 -7.69 -2.57
N ALA A 268 1.67 -8.28 -1.82
CA ALA A 268 2.65 -9.25 -2.33
C ALA A 268 2.01 -10.43 -3.10
N ARG A 269 0.75 -10.77 -2.78
CA ARG A 269 -0.01 -11.87 -3.40
C ARG A 269 -0.95 -11.41 -4.51
N LEU A 270 -1.17 -10.11 -4.66
CA LEU A 270 -2.13 -9.50 -5.60
C LEU A 270 -1.88 -9.99 -7.03
N ASN A 271 -2.88 -10.59 -7.69
CA ASN A 271 -2.80 -11.10 -9.07
C ASN A 271 -1.80 -12.27 -9.32
N SER A 272 -1.29 -12.93 -8.26
CA SER A 272 -0.28 -14.00 -8.40
C SER A 272 -0.73 -15.21 -9.21
N SER A 273 -2.03 -15.48 -9.27
CA SER A 273 -2.62 -16.61 -9.99
C SER A 273 -2.77 -16.39 -11.51
N HIS A 274 -2.77 -15.14 -11.98
CA HIS A 274 -3.10 -14.82 -13.38
C HIS A 274 -2.01 -14.01 -14.09
N LEU A 275 -1.25 -13.18 -13.37
CA LEU A 275 -0.13 -12.43 -13.93
C LEU A 275 1.19 -13.14 -13.61
N LEU A 276 1.53 -14.14 -14.43
CA LEU A 276 2.66 -15.05 -14.20
C LEU A 276 3.98 -14.58 -14.83
N VAL A 277 3.94 -13.67 -15.80
CA VAL A 277 5.10 -13.23 -16.58
C VAL A 277 5.28 -11.71 -16.44
N GLU A 278 6.53 -11.23 -16.40
CA GLU A 278 6.87 -9.80 -16.38
C GLU A 278 6.53 -9.14 -17.74
N GLY A 279 6.23 -7.84 -17.72
CA GLY A 279 6.00 -7.03 -18.91
C GLY A 279 4.55 -6.90 -19.39
N ALA A 280 4.35 -5.94 -20.30
CA ALA A 280 3.03 -5.57 -20.81
C ALA A 280 2.32 -6.68 -21.60
N SER A 281 3.07 -7.64 -22.14
CA SER A 281 2.53 -8.79 -22.89
C SER A 281 1.65 -9.71 -22.03
N SER A 282 1.75 -9.61 -20.70
CA SER A 282 0.90 -10.33 -19.76
C SER A 282 -0.53 -9.82 -19.71
N PHE A 283 -0.80 -8.62 -20.24
CA PHE A 283 -2.13 -8.02 -20.20
C PHE A 283 -2.84 -8.18 -21.53
N ARG A 284 -4.14 -8.46 -21.46
CA ARG A 284 -5.04 -8.50 -22.62
C ARG A 284 -6.32 -7.79 -22.26
N THR A 285 -6.92 -7.09 -23.21
CA THR A 285 -8.25 -6.50 -23.03
C THR A 285 -9.23 -7.58 -22.56
N GLY A 286 -10.06 -7.27 -21.56
CA GLY A 286 -10.97 -8.23 -20.94
C GLY A 286 -10.39 -9.01 -19.76
N MET A 287 -9.09 -8.91 -19.51
CA MET A 287 -8.47 -9.61 -18.38
C MET A 287 -8.92 -9.01 -17.05
N LYS A 288 -9.40 -9.87 -16.16
CA LYS A 288 -9.75 -9.49 -14.79
C LYS A 288 -8.51 -9.47 -13.90
N LEU A 289 -8.40 -8.45 -13.07
CA LEU A 289 -7.31 -8.28 -12.11
C LEU A 289 -7.80 -7.45 -10.92
N HIS A 290 -7.10 -7.56 -9.82
CA HIS A 290 -7.28 -6.69 -8.66
C HIS A 290 -6.31 -5.51 -8.75
N ALA A 291 -6.77 -4.31 -8.41
CA ALA A 291 -5.98 -3.09 -8.50
C ALA A 291 -6.13 -2.28 -7.21
N MET A 292 -4.99 -1.96 -6.56
CA MET A 292 -4.95 -1.14 -5.34
C MET A 292 -4.82 0.33 -5.71
N LEU A 293 -5.75 1.18 -5.29
CA LEU A 293 -5.69 2.62 -5.54
C LEU A 293 -4.53 3.24 -4.74
N VAL A 294 -3.67 4.01 -5.40
CA VAL A 294 -2.50 4.64 -4.75
C VAL A 294 -2.44 6.15 -4.90
N SER A 295 -3.09 6.70 -5.92
CA SER A 295 -3.19 8.15 -6.12
C SER A 295 -4.44 8.46 -6.92
N ARG A 296 -5.14 9.52 -6.53
CA ARG A 296 -6.26 10.08 -7.28
C ARG A 296 -6.02 11.55 -7.53
N LYS A 297 -6.14 11.95 -8.80
CA LYS A 297 -6.19 13.33 -9.27
C LYS A 297 -7.52 13.53 -10.01
N PRO A 298 -7.96 14.78 -10.25
CA PRO A 298 -9.24 15.04 -10.92
C PRO A 298 -9.38 14.39 -12.30
N GLU A 299 -8.26 14.16 -13.00
CA GLU A 299 -8.22 13.63 -14.36
C GLU A 299 -7.68 12.20 -14.46
N VAL A 300 -7.16 11.63 -13.36
CA VAL A 300 -6.54 10.30 -13.39
C VAL A 300 -6.51 9.65 -12.02
N ALA A 301 -6.78 8.35 -11.96
CA ALA A 301 -6.54 7.50 -10.82
C ALA A 301 -5.47 6.47 -11.17
N TYR A 302 -4.45 6.34 -10.32
CA TYR A 302 -3.36 5.38 -10.47
C TYR A 302 -3.53 4.24 -9.49
N PHE A 303 -3.24 3.04 -9.97
CA PHE A 303 -3.38 1.80 -9.22
C PHE A 303 -2.11 0.97 -9.29
N LYS A 304 -1.75 0.37 -8.16
CA LYS A 304 -0.75 -0.69 -8.10
C LYS A 304 -1.42 -2.05 -8.32
N ILE A 305 -0.83 -2.85 -9.20
CA ILE A 305 -1.34 -4.18 -9.60
C ILE A 305 -0.35 -5.31 -9.31
N ASN A 306 0.72 -5.00 -8.56
CA ASN A 306 1.85 -5.89 -8.27
C ASN A 306 2.53 -6.44 -9.53
N HIS A 307 2.83 -5.53 -10.46
CA HIS A 307 3.42 -5.84 -11.76
C HIS A 307 4.35 -4.74 -12.25
N VAL A 308 5.31 -4.32 -11.41
CA VAL A 308 6.32 -3.32 -11.81
C VAL A 308 7.05 -3.83 -13.08
N PRO A 309 7.20 -3.01 -14.15
CA PRO A 309 6.99 -1.55 -14.21
C PRO A 309 5.59 -1.09 -14.66
N VAL A 310 4.64 -1.99 -14.91
CA VAL A 310 3.30 -1.64 -15.39
C VAL A 310 2.44 -1.11 -14.25
N THR A 311 1.85 0.07 -14.47
CA THR A 311 0.96 0.74 -13.52
C THR A 311 -0.47 0.73 -14.04
N GLY A 312 -1.44 0.45 -13.18
CA GLY A 312 -2.86 0.60 -13.52
C GLY A 312 -3.25 2.06 -13.57
N ALA A 313 -4.05 2.46 -14.56
CA ALA A 313 -4.55 3.83 -14.67
C ALA A 313 -6.00 3.87 -15.13
N VAL A 314 -6.76 4.84 -14.63
CA VAL A 314 -8.09 5.19 -15.12
C VAL A 314 -8.04 6.67 -15.47
N VAL A 315 -8.27 6.99 -16.73
CA VAL A 315 -8.09 8.36 -17.28
C VAL A 315 -9.36 8.94 -17.90
N ASP A 316 -10.35 8.09 -18.19
CA ASP A 316 -11.62 8.55 -18.73
C ASP A 316 -12.50 9.13 -17.61
N LYS A 317 -13.18 10.25 -17.88
CA LYS A 317 -13.98 10.96 -16.87
C LYS A 317 -15.18 10.16 -16.38
N ASP A 318 -15.78 9.34 -17.25
CA ASP A 318 -16.91 8.51 -16.85
C ASP A 318 -16.43 7.29 -16.09
N ASP A 319 -15.35 6.64 -16.56
CA ASP A 319 -14.74 5.53 -15.83
C ASP A 319 -14.25 5.97 -14.44
N LEU A 320 -13.69 7.17 -14.28
CA LEU A 320 -13.22 7.69 -12.99
C LEU A 320 -14.33 7.80 -11.94
N LYS A 321 -15.56 8.14 -12.35
CA LYS A 321 -16.71 8.23 -11.45
C LYS A 321 -17.04 6.87 -10.83
N GLU A 322 -16.78 5.78 -11.55
CA GLU A 322 -16.99 4.42 -11.08
C GLU A 322 -16.02 4.00 -9.96
N PHE A 323 -14.98 4.79 -9.70
CA PHE A 323 -14.06 4.56 -8.59
C PHE A 323 -14.22 5.57 -7.46
N ALA A 324 -15.19 6.50 -7.52
CA ALA A 324 -15.29 7.64 -6.61
C ALA A 324 -15.46 7.26 -5.12
N ASP A 325 -16.00 6.07 -4.85
CA ASP A 325 -16.18 5.48 -3.53
C ASP A 325 -14.89 4.93 -2.90
N LEU A 326 -13.84 4.70 -3.69
CA LEU A 326 -12.59 4.13 -3.16
C LEU A 326 -11.74 5.18 -2.46
N GLU A 327 -11.12 4.76 -1.37
CA GLU A 327 -10.07 5.48 -0.65
C GLU A 327 -8.67 4.98 -1.05
N ILE A 328 -7.63 5.76 -0.74
CA ILE A 328 -6.24 5.35 -1.01
C ILE A 328 -5.92 4.08 -0.20
N GLY A 329 -5.42 3.05 -0.88
CA GLY A 329 -5.16 1.73 -0.30
C GLY A 329 -6.24 0.69 -0.62
N ASP A 330 -7.44 1.12 -1.02
CA ASP A 330 -8.51 0.18 -1.39
C ASP A 330 -8.15 -0.64 -2.61
N ILE A 331 -8.58 -1.91 -2.60
CA ILE A 331 -8.41 -2.84 -3.72
C ILE A 331 -9.76 -2.99 -4.42
N ALA A 332 -9.78 -2.77 -5.72
CA ALA A 332 -10.95 -2.97 -6.57
C ALA A 332 -10.73 -4.10 -7.56
N ASP A 333 -11.83 -4.79 -7.86
CA ASP A 333 -11.93 -5.71 -8.99
C ASP A 333 -12.00 -4.88 -10.28
N CYS A 334 -11.10 -5.17 -11.21
CA CYS A 334 -10.93 -4.41 -12.44
C CYS A 334 -10.82 -5.33 -13.66
N GLU A 335 -11.17 -4.77 -14.81
CA GLU A 335 -10.95 -5.35 -16.12
C GLU A 335 -9.96 -4.48 -16.92
N VAL A 336 -9.06 -5.11 -17.67
CA VAL A 336 -8.16 -4.40 -18.58
C VAL A 336 -8.95 -3.85 -19.77
N LYS A 337 -9.02 -2.52 -19.89
CA LYS A 337 -9.57 -1.80 -21.05
C LYS A 337 -8.62 -1.93 -22.24
N SER A 338 -7.38 -1.50 -22.03
CA SER A 338 -6.33 -1.48 -23.05
C SER A 338 -4.97 -1.22 -22.41
N LEU A 339 -3.91 -1.36 -23.21
CA LEU A 339 -2.55 -0.98 -22.83
C LEU A 339 -2.22 0.41 -23.40
N SER A 340 -1.43 1.20 -22.68
CA SER A 340 -0.91 2.45 -23.22
C SER A 340 0.12 2.20 -24.32
N PRO A 341 0.31 3.16 -25.26
CA PRO A 341 1.32 3.03 -26.31
C PRO A 341 2.75 2.85 -25.78
N CYS A 342 3.08 3.46 -24.62
CA CYS A 342 4.39 3.30 -23.97
C CYS A 342 4.55 1.99 -23.21
N GLN A 343 3.51 1.14 -23.13
CA GLN A 343 3.51 -0.15 -22.44
C GLN A 343 3.82 -0.07 -20.93
N GLN A 344 3.80 1.13 -20.35
CA GLN A 344 4.00 1.36 -18.92
C GLN A 344 2.69 1.46 -18.14
N PHE A 345 1.57 1.64 -18.83
CA PHE A 345 0.26 1.76 -18.21
C PHE A 345 -0.71 0.75 -18.78
N VAL A 346 -1.52 0.16 -17.90
CA VAL A 346 -2.70 -0.61 -18.25
C VAL A 346 -3.92 0.19 -17.85
N TYR A 347 -4.78 0.50 -18.82
CA TYR A 347 -6.02 1.21 -18.57
C TYR A 347 -7.06 0.26 -18.02
N LEU A 348 -7.71 0.65 -16.93
CA LEU A 348 -8.62 -0.21 -16.17
C LEU A 348 -10.07 0.27 -16.28
N LEU A 349 -11.00 -0.68 -16.21
CA LEU A 349 -12.42 -0.50 -15.93
C LEU A 349 -12.73 -1.19 -14.61
N ARG A 350 -13.72 -0.71 -13.86
CA ARG A 350 -14.17 -1.42 -12.66
C ARG A 350 -15.02 -2.62 -13.07
N GLU A 351 -14.75 -3.78 -12.48
CA GLU A 351 -15.54 -4.97 -12.76
C GLU A 351 -16.98 -4.80 -12.26
N GLY A 352 -17.95 -5.21 -13.08
CA GLY A 352 -19.37 -5.26 -12.69
C GLY A 352 -20.14 -3.95 -12.84
N HIS A 353 -19.52 -2.87 -13.31
CA HIS A 353 -20.17 -1.56 -13.43
C HIS A 353 -20.59 -1.17 -14.85
N GLY A 354 -21.72 -0.46 -14.91
CA GLY A 354 -22.74 -0.53 -15.98
C GLY A 354 -24.04 -1.22 -15.52
N SER A 355 -24.04 -1.82 -14.33
CA SER A 355 -25.20 -2.48 -13.70
C SER A 355 -25.57 -1.79 -12.38
N LEU A 356 -25.77 -0.48 -12.40
CA LEU A 356 -26.32 0.25 -11.26
C LEU A 356 -27.84 0.27 -11.36
N MET A 357 -28.52 -0.15 -10.29
CA MET A 357 -29.98 -0.02 -10.17
C MET A 357 -30.32 0.99 -9.09
N PHE A 358 -31.29 1.87 -9.36
CA PHE A 358 -31.84 2.75 -8.35
C PHE A 358 -32.78 1.92 -7.45
N ASP A 359 -32.35 1.65 -6.22
CA ASP A 359 -33.19 0.98 -5.22
C ASP A 359 -34.23 1.98 -4.71
N ARG A 360 -35.49 1.81 -5.15
CA ARG A 360 -36.60 2.71 -4.80
C ARG A 360 -37.00 2.65 -3.32
N GLN A 361 -36.68 1.58 -2.61
CA GLN A 361 -36.97 1.46 -1.17
C GLN A 361 -35.89 2.13 -0.34
N ARG A 362 -34.63 2.02 -0.77
CA ARG A 362 -33.47 2.61 -0.07
C ARG A 362 -33.09 4.00 -0.57
N LEU A 363 -33.75 4.48 -1.63
CA LEU A 363 -33.51 5.77 -2.30
C LEU A 363 -32.02 6.01 -2.61
N LYS A 364 -31.31 4.96 -3.03
CA LYS A 364 -29.88 5.01 -3.36
C LYS A 364 -29.55 4.12 -4.54
N MET A 365 -28.46 4.43 -5.23
CA MET A 365 -27.88 3.54 -6.24
C MET A 365 -27.29 2.31 -5.55
N VAL A 366 -27.60 1.13 -6.05
CA VAL A 366 -27.03 -0.15 -5.58
C VAL A 366 -26.55 -0.98 -6.77
N ASN A 367 -25.59 -1.86 -6.53
CA ASN A 367 -25.09 -2.78 -7.57
C ASN A 367 -26.15 -3.82 -7.90
N LEU A 368 -26.43 -4.02 -9.19
CA LEU A 368 -27.17 -5.17 -9.68
C LEU A 368 -26.37 -6.43 -9.30
N ALA A 369 -27.04 -7.41 -8.70
CA ALA A 369 -26.39 -8.68 -8.40
C ALA A 369 -25.85 -9.34 -9.69
N PRO A 370 -24.80 -10.16 -9.62
CA PRO A 370 -24.30 -10.91 -10.76
C PRO A 370 -25.42 -11.69 -11.45
N LYS A 371 -25.37 -11.81 -12.79
CA LYS A 371 -26.41 -12.45 -13.60
C LYS A 371 -26.75 -13.87 -13.11
N SER A 372 -25.77 -14.61 -12.60
CA SER A 372 -25.96 -15.92 -11.95
C SER A 372 -26.92 -15.88 -10.75
N LYS A 373 -26.77 -14.90 -9.84
CA LYS A 373 -27.67 -14.70 -8.69
C LYS A 373 -29.05 -14.16 -9.10
N LEU A 374 -29.12 -13.39 -10.18
CA LEU A 374 -30.39 -12.91 -10.75
C LEU A 374 -31.17 -14.03 -11.45
N ASP A 375 -30.48 -14.96 -12.09
CA ASP A 375 -31.10 -16.12 -12.73
C ASP A 375 -31.56 -17.16 -11.69
N GLU A 376 -30.85 -17.30 -10.56
CA GLU A 376 -31.31 -18.10 -9.39
C GLU A 376 -32.57 -17.54 -8.73
N THR A 377 -32.81 -16.23 -8.83
CA THR A 377 -33.96 -15.55 -8.21
C THR A 377 -35.14 -15.36 -9.17
N ARG A 378 -35.01 -15.79 -10.43
CA ARG A 378 -36.12 -15.81 -11.39
C ARG A 378 -36.95 -17.08 -11.19
N PRO A 379 -38.22 -16.99 -10.75
CA PRO A 379 -39.11 -18.14 -10.83
C PRO A 379 -39.21 -18.57 -12.30
N SER A 380 -39.14 -19.88 -12.54
CA SER A 380 -39.21 -20.48 -13.87
C SER A 380 -40.45 -19.96 -14.61
N ARG A 381 -40.25 -19.01 -15.52
CA ARG A 381 -41.32 -18.60 -16.42
C ARG A 381 -41.47 -19.68 -17.48
N GLN A 382 -42.47 -20.55 -17.31
CA GLN A 382 -43.07 -21.22 -18.45
C GLN A 382 -43.50 -20.13 -19.45
N SER A 383 -42.95 -20.22 -20.66
CA SER A 383 -43.37 -19.38 -21.78
C SER A 383 -44.78 -19.77 -22.21
N SER A 384 -45.67 -18.81 -22.41
CA SER A 384 -46.80 -18.98 -23.33
C SER A 384 -47.19 -17.64 -23.94
N LEU A 385 -46.40 -17.20 -24.92
CA LEU A 385 -46.82 -16.16 -25.86
C LEU A 385 -47.70 -16.74 -26.99
N TYR A 386 -47.77 -18.07 -27.11
CA TYR A 386 -48.78 -18.81 -27.86
C TYR A 386 -49.02 -20.15 -27.16
N GLY A 387 -50.24 -20.42 -26.70
CA GLY A 387 -50.57 -21.67 -26.03
C GLY A 387 -52.01 -21.72 -25.58
N HIS A 388 -52.82 -22.42 -26.37
CA HIS A 388 -54.20 -22.81 -26.05
C HIS A 388 -54.29 -23.45 -24.66
N GLY A 389 -55.38 -23.13 -23.96
CA GLY A 389 -55.59 -23.49 -22.57
C GLY A 389 -55.87 -24.97 -22.31
N SER A 390 -55.72 -25.34 -21.04
CA SER A 390 -56.56 -26.32 -20.39
C SER A 390 -56.77 -25.89 -18.93
N SER A 391 -58.03 -25.85 -18.52
CA SER A 391 -58.51 -25.47 -17.21
C SER A 391 -58.48 -26.64 -16.23
N SER A 392 -58.06 -26.41 -14.98
CA SER A 392 -58.77 -26.90 -13.77
C SER A 392 -58.00 -26.51 -12.49
N GLY A 393 -58.71 -25.94 -11.49
CA GLY A 393 -58.39 -26.27 -10.08
C GLY A 393 -58.02 -25.21 -9.02
N GLY A 394 -58.56 -23.98 -9.04
CA GLY A 394 -58.80 -23.11 -7.84
C GLY A 394 -57.61 -22.54 -7.01
N PRO A 395 -57.84 -21.70 -5.97
CA PRO A 395 -59.00 -20.85 -5.65
C PRO A 395 -58.71 -19.32 -5.73
N SER A 396 -59.80 -18.55 -5.67
CA SER A 396 -59.98 -17.16 -6.10
C SER A 396 -59.22 -16.05 -5.35
N LEU A 397 -58.82 -15.05 -6.14
CA LEU A 397 -58.44 -13.69 -5.75
C LEU A 397 -59.52 -13.04 -4.86
N LYS A 398 -59.14 -12.58 -3.67
CA LYS A 398 -59.90 -11.57 -2.94
C LYS A 398 -59.59 -10.19 -3.52
N LEU A 399 -60.58 -9.64 -4.22
CA LEU A 399 -60.70 -8.23 -4.57
C LEU A 399 -61.24 -7.45 -3.37
N GLU A 400 -60.59 -6.34 -3.01
CA GLU A 400 -61.11 -5.27 -2.15
C GLU A 400 -60.47 -3.94 -2.65
N PRO A 401 -61.10 -2.77 -2.46
CA PRO A 401 -61.67 -2.00 -3.57
C PRO A 401 -60.95 -0.66 -3.84
N ARG A 402 -61.42 -0.01 -4.91
CA ARG A 402 -60.96 1.28 -5.44
C ARG A 402 -61.19 2.46 -4.48
N SER A 403 -60.21 3.38 -4.54
CA SER A 403 -60.31 4.85 -4.54
C SER A 403 -61.07 5.58 -3.43
N PHE A 404 -60.36 6.49 -2.75
CA PHE A 404 -60.92 7.75 -2.28
C PHE A 404 -60.06 8.92 -2.79
N ARG A 405 -60.69 9.74 -3.62
CA ARG A 405 -60.29 11.08 -4.07
C ARG A 405 -60.92 12.02 -3.02
N GLU A 406 -60.21 12.89 -2.32
CA GLU A 406 -60.04 14.35 -2.58
C GLU A 406 -59.64 14.94 -1.20
N MET A 407 -58.61 15.79 -1.09
CA MET A 407 -58.79 17.25 -1.04
C MET A 407 -57.48 17.97 -1.43
N LYS A 408 -57.65 19.06 -2.19
CA LYS A 408 -56.71 19.93 -2.91
C LYS A 408 -55.86 20.86 -1.98
N PRO A 409 -54.96 21.76 -2.48
CA PRO A 409 -54.54 22.02 -3.87
C PRO A 409 -53.03 21.97 -4.13
N ALA A 410 -52.71 21.73 -5.41
CA ALA A 410 -51.40 21.93 -6.00
C ALA A 410 -51.07 23.43 -6.10
N VAL A 411 -49.92 23.84 -5.57
CA VAL A 411 -49.27 25.10 -5.95
C VAL A 411 -48.28 24.78 -7.06
N ILE A 412 -48.61 25.25 -8.26
CA ILE A 412 -47.73 25.28 -9.43
C ILE A 412 -46.90 26.56 -9.31
N HIS A 413 -45.57 26.46 -9.34
CA HIS A 413 -44.72 27.59 -9.74
C HIS A 413 -43.74 27.15 -10.82
N LYS A 414 -43.94 27.70 -12.02
CA LYS A 414 -42.96 27.78 -13.11
C LYS A 414 -42.08 29.03 -12.94
N PRO A 415 -40.91 29.10 -13.61
CA PRO A 415 -39.76 29.91 -13.19
C PRO A 415 -39.82 31.37 -13.65
N GLY A 416 -39.23 32.28 -12.86
CA GLY A 416 -39.14 33.72 -13.16
C GLY A 416 -37.85 34.35 -12.64
N LYS A 417 -37.26 35.22 -13.46
CA LYS A 417 -35.96 35.92 -13.31
C LYS A 417 -35.95 37.05 -12.26
N ARG A 418 -34.75 37.30 -11.71
CA ARG A 418 -34.14 38.57 -11.22
C ARG A 418 -34.91 39.40 -10.18
N GLY A 419 -34.24 39.71 -9.05
CA GLY A 419 -34.56 40.87 -8.22
C GLY A 419 -34.14 40.71 -6.76
N SER A 420 -33.53 41.73 -6.20
CA SER A 420 -32.75 41.75 -4.96
C SER A 420 -33.57 41.86 -3.65
N VAL A 421 -33.03 41.24 -2.59
CA VAL A 421 -32.98 41.62 -1.16
C VAL A 421 -34.28 41.60 -0.30
N LYS A 422 -34.26 40.77 0.77
CA LYS A 422 -34.31 41.22 2.18
C LYS A 422 -34.03 40.06 3.16
N VAL A 423 -33.00 40.25 3.98
CA VAL A 423 -32.63 39.40 5.13
C VAL A 423 -33.62 39.67 6.26
N ARG A 424 -34.20 38.61 6.84
CA ARG A 424 -34.89 38.66 8.14
C ARG A 424 -34.11 37.79 9.12
N GLN A 425 -33.50 38.42 10.12
CA GLN A 425 -32.96 37.75 11.30
C GLN A 425 -34.14 37.21 12.12
N THR A 426 -34.19 35.90 12.33
CA THR A 426 -35.04 35.28 13.35
C THR A 426 -34.14 34.79 14.47
N GLY A 427 -34.20 35.52 15.60
CA GLY A 427 -33.40 35.28 16.79
C GLY A 427 -33.73 33.93 17.43
N PHE A 428 -32.68 33.15 17.64
CA PHE A 428 -32.70 31.98 18.51
C PHE A 428 -32.11 32.43 19.87
N LYS A 429 -32.92 32.42 20.93
CA LYS A 429 -32.47 32.62 22.31
C LYS A 429 -32.17 31.23 22.92
N PRO A 430 -30.94 30.95 23.37
CA PRO A 430 -30.67 29.76 24.18
C PRO A 430 -31.21 29.96 25.63
N PRO A 431 -31.59 28.89 26.33
CA PRO A 431 -32.08 28.96 27.71
C PRO A 431 -30.95 29.23 28.73
N GLU A 432 -31.27 29.97 29.79
CA GLU A 432 -30.38 30.33 30.90
C GLU A 432 -29.99 29.12 31.78
N PRO A 433 -28.79 29.15 32.40
CA PRO A 433 -28.28 28.07 33.24
C PRO A 433 -28.95 28.03 34.62
N GLN A 434 -29.49 26.87 35.00
CA GLN A 434 -29.91 26.60 36.38
C GLN A 434 -28.67 26.39 37.26
N GLN A 435 -28.50 27.27 38.24
CA GLN A 435 -27.57 27.11 39.35
C GLN A 435 -28.11 26.04 40.31
N HIS A 436 -27.36 24.96 40.50
CA HIS A 436 -27.50 24.10 41.69
C HIS A 436 -26.32 24.38 42.61
N SER A 437 -26.62 25.02 43.74
CA SER A 437 -25.74 25.21 44.88
C SER A 437 -25.60 23.90 45.67
N TYR A 438 -24.36 23.62 46.09
CA TYR A 438 -24.03 22.62 47.10
C TYR A 438 -24.49 23.11 48.48
N GLU A 439 -25.15 22.22 49.23
CA GLU A 439 -24.95 22.05 50.69
C GLU A 439 -24.75 20.56 50.97
#